data_AF-A0A0B7AA37-F1
#
_entry.id   AF-A0A0B7AA37-F1
#
_cell.length_a   1.000
_cell.length_b   1.000
_cell.length_c   1.000
_cell.angle_alpha   90.00
_cell.angle_beta   90.00
_cell.angle_gamma   90.00
#
_symmetry.space_group_name_H-M   'P 1'
#
loop_
_entity.id
_entity.type
_entity.pdbx_description
1 polymer ?
#
loop_
_entity_poly.entity_id
_entity_poly.type
_entity_poly.pdbx_seq_one_letter_code
_entity_poly.pdbx_strand_id
1 'polypeptide(L)'
;MDKLHMALTDLCYAINYCTVIQVWDHGFVPREFFLQHLETRFNKALVGMMMYNPETNEIAKPSELLNGVRAYMNVLQSIENYIHIDIVRVFNNVLPMQTQPTDANGEKTITHNYTHWYLEVLLMRVACNSGQIVFSPSRKAFVSVSQGDGPFVAAEEYADLTELRALAELIGPYGMKYMGERLMLNIASQVDEIKKLVVANKETLIQLRSNFDKPDVMRELTRKLMTPYKNAPCDADVLLLRMTRIGVLLAFRSLAQEALNDILDQRIPFLIGSIRDIHHHVPNTKDSMVVNELASSAGEKCSVDPTLCNALRTLKSEHAIDEYTISCLLFVFVAVSIPKLARMELSTYKAALEGHLNNSHCLAKSINGLAGAMFSLYKPGDTEQRLQEFLALASSSLLRLGFENEKEAVKHREAVYLLLDQIVQESPFLTMDLLESCFPYALLRNSYNTVYKASAADL
;
A
#
# COMPACT_ATOMS: atom_id res chain seq x y z
N MET A 1 9.26 36.45 -22.67
CA MET A 1 9.50 35.24 -23.49
C MET A 1 10.33 35.56 -24.73
N ASP A 2 9.95 36.58 -25.51
CA ASP A 2 10.61 36.90 -26.80
C ASP A 2 12.12 37.13 -26.71
N LYS A 3 12.59 37.87 -25.70
CA LYS A 3 14.03 38.10 -25.48
C LYS A 3 14.82 36.81 -25.21
N LEU A 4 14.26 35.90 -24.43
CA LEU A 4 14.89 34.61 -24.11
C LEU A 4 14.89 33.69 -25.33
N HIS A 5 13.82 33.73 -26.12
CA HIS A 5 13.70 32.96 -27.35
C HIS A 5 14.73 33.41 -28.39
N MET A 6 14.85 34.73 -28.66
CA MET A 6 15.85 35.26 -29.58
C MET A 6 17.28 34.88 -29.14
N ALA A 7 17.61 35.07 -27.87
CA ALA A 7 18.93 34.71 -27.34
C ALA A 7 19.23 33.21 -27.46
N LEU A 8 18.23 32.35 -27.25
CA LEU A 8 18.37 30.91 -27.43
C LEU A 8 18.64 30.58 -28.91
N THR A 9 17.87 31.14 -29.84
CA THR A 9 18.05 30.90 -31.28
C THR A 9 19.44 31.35 -31.76
N ASP A 10 19.89 32.54 -31.35
CA ASP A 10 21.21 33.06 -31.72
C ASP A 10 22.34 32.15 -31.20
N LEU A 11 22.23 31.70 -29.95
CA LEU A 11 23.22 30.78 -29.36
C LEU A 11 23.17 29.39 -30.01
N CYS A 12 21.98 28.86 -30.28
CA CYS A 12 21.80 27.59 -30.97
C CYS A 12 22.42 27.61 -32.36
N TYR A 13 22.26 28.72 -33.09
CA TYR A 13 22.91 28.92 -34.39
C TYR A 13 24.43 28.83 -34.27
N ALA A 14 25.03 29.51 -33.28
CA ALA A 14 26.48 29.46 -33.05
C ALA A 14 26.98 28.05 -32.68
N ILE A 15 26.25 27.32 -31.84
CA ILE A 15 26.59 25.94 -31.43
C ILE A 15 26.49 24.97 -32.62
N ASN A 16 25.50 25.18 -33.50
CA ASN A 16 25.26 24.29 -34.64
C ASN A 16 26.18 24.58 -35.84
N TYR A 17 26.77 25.79 -35.90
CA TYR A 17 27.57 26.29 -37.03
C TYR A 17 28.75 25.38 -37.40
N CYS A 18 29.51 24.91 -36.42
CA CYS A 18 30.62 23.96 -36.63
C CYS A 18 30.31 22.61 -35.98
N THR A 19 30.53 21.51 -36.72
CA THR A 19 30.41 20.15 -36.17
C THR A 19 31.58 19.82 -35.25
N VAL A 20 32.81 20.12 -35.69
CA VAL A 20 34.05 19.90 -34.95
C VAL A 20 34.91 21.16 -35.03
N ILE A 21 35.42 21.60 -33.89
CA ILE A 21 36.42 22.67 -33.78
C ILE A 21 37.76 22.00 -33.49
N GLN A 22 38.69 22.06 -34.45
CA GLN A 22 40.02 21.50 -34.29
C GLN A 22 40.93 22.52 -33.59
N VAL A 23 41.46 22.16 -32.42
CA VAL A 23 42.46 22.95 -31.70
C VAL A 23 43.69 22.05 -31.48
N TRP A 24 44.74 22.31 -32.25
CA TRP A 24 45.92 21.43 -32.36
C TRP A 24 45.50 19.99 -32.76
N ASP A 25 45.90 18.99 -31.99
CA ASP A 25 45.59 17.58 -32.25
C ASP A 25 44.26 17.12 -31.60
N HIS A 26 43.46 18.05 -31.05
CA HIS A 26 42.21 17.74 -30.36
C HIS A 26 41.00 18.28 -31.15
N GLY A 27 39.99 17.43 -31.34
CA GLY A 27 38.71 17.80 -31.94
C GLY A 27 37.65 18.02 -30.85
N PHE A 28 37.07 19.21 -30.82
CA PHE A 28 35.98 19.58 -29.90
C PHE A 28 34.65 19.55 -30.63
N VAL A 29 33.63 18.91 -30.06
CA VAL A 29 32.30 18.80 -30.65
C VAL A 29 31.32 19.65 -29.82
N PRO A 30 31.02 20.91 -30.20
CA PRO A 30 30.23 21.83 -29.37
C PRO A 30 28.86 21.28 -28.96
N ARG A 31 28.22 20.51 -29.85
CA ARG A 31 26.91 19.90 -29.62
C ARG A 31 26.91 18.90 -28.46
N GLU A 32 27.98 18.11 -28.31
CA GLU A 32 28.09 17.15 -27.20
C GLU A 32 28.26 17.85 -25.86
N PHE A 33 29.00 18.96 -25.80
CA PHE A 33 29.07 19.79 -24.59
C PHE A 33 27.70 20.34 -24.21
N PHE A 34 26.95 20.84 -25.18
CA PHE A 34 25.60 21.34 -24.94
C PHE A 34 24.66 20.22 -24.46
N LEU A 35 24.71 19.04 -25.07
CA LEU A 35 23.91 17.87 -24.70
C LEU A 35 24.19 17.42 -23.25
N GLN A 36 25.46 17.34 -22.85
CA GLN A 36 25.85 17.04 -21.46
C GLN A 36 25.32 18.09 -20.45
N HIS A 37 25.32 19.36 -20.84
CA HIS A 37 24.74 20.43 -20.00
C HIS A 37 23.22 20.33 -19.90
N LEU A 38 22.53 19.96 -20.98
CA LEU A 38 21.08 19.72 -20.96
C LEU A 38 20.74 18.55 -20.03
N GLU A 39 21.46 17.44 -20.10
CA GLU A 39 21.28 16.28 -19.20
C GLU A 39 21.44 16.68 -17.74
N THR A 40 22.56 17.33 -17.41
CA THR A 40 22.87 17.77 -16.05
C THR A 40 21.81 18.74 -15.52
N ARG A 41 21.40 19.70 -16.36
CA ARG A 41 20.40 20.71 -15.97
C ARG A 41 19.02 20.09 -15.82
N PHE A 42 18.64 19.16 -16.68
CA PHE A 42 17.37 18.46 -16.63
C PHE A 42 17.27 17.60 -15.37
N ASN A 43 18.32 16.84 -15.06
CA ASN A 43 18.39 16.05 -13.81
C ASN A 43 18.17 16.93 -12.56
N LYS A 44 18.91 18.05 -12.47
CA LYS A 44 18.74 19.02 -11.38
C LYS A 44 17.35 19.68 -11.36
N ALA A 45 16.77 19.95 -12.53
CA ALA A 45 15.44 20.54 -12.65
C ALA A 45 14.36 19.58 -12.12
N LEU A 46 14.43 18.30 -12.46
CA LEU A 46 13.46 17.29 -12.00
C LEU A 46 13.39 17.21 -10.47
N VAL A 47 14.56 17.06 -9.82
CA VAL A 47 14.64 17.01 -8.35
C VAL A 47 14.25 18.35 -7.72
N GLY A 48 14.63 19.47 -8.35
CA GLY A 48 14.26 20.81 -7.88
C GLY A 48 12.76 21.11 -7.95
N MET A 49 12.08 20.69 -9.01
CA MET A 49 10.63 20.90 -9.21
C MET A 49 9.77 20.11 -8.22
N MET A 50 10.31 19.04 -7.63
CA MET A 50 9.64 18.28 -6.57
C MET A 50 9.51 19.11 -5.27
N MET A 51 10.30 20.18 -5.10
CA MET A 51 10.23 21.11 -3.97
C MET A 51 10.25 20.41 -2.59
N TYR A 52 10.96 19.28 -2.48
CA TYR A 52 11.00 18.51 -1.25
C TYR A 52 11.79 19.26 -0.18
N ASN A 53 11.11 19.56 0.94
CA ASN A 53 11.73 20.17 2.11
C ASN A 53 11.68 19.19 3.31
N PRO A 54 12.82 18.64 3.75
CA PRO A 54 12.85 17.68 4.85
C PRO A 54 12.52 18.30 6.22
N GLU A 55 12.64 19.62 6.37
CA GLU A 55 12.32 20.30 7.64
C GLU A 55 10.81 20.47 7.82
N THR A 56 10.10 20.79 6.73
CA THR A 56 8.63 21.02 6.75
C THR A 56 7.83 19.78 6.33
N ASN A 57 8.49 18.74 5.83
CA ASN A 57 7.87 17.57 5.20
C ASN A 57 6.94 17.93 4.03
N GLU A 58 7.25 19.02 3.33
CA GLU A 58 6.52 19.45 2.14
C GLU A 58 7.12 18.81 0.89
N ILE A 59 6.25 18.42 -0.04
CA ILE A 59 6.61 17.88 -1.34
C ILE A 59 5.55 18.31 -2.36
N ALA A 60 5.94 18.52 -3.61
CA ALA A 60 4.99 18.81 -4.69
C ALA A 60 4.08 17.60 -4.95
N LYS A 61 2.83 17.87 -5.35
CA LYS A 61 1.90 16.80 -5.78
C LYS A 61 2.47 16.09 -7.01
N PRO A 62 2.34 14.76 -7.12
CA PRO A 62 2.81 14.02 -8.29
C PRO A 62 2.30 14.60 -9.63
N SER A 63 1.03 15.00 -9.71
CA SER A 63 0.43 15.59 -10.91
C SER A 63 1.04 16.94 -11.29
N GLU A 64 1.32 17.80 -10.30
CA GLU A 64 1.99 19.08 -10.48
C GLU A 64 3.42 18.89 -11.01
N LEU A 65 4.18 17.97 -10.40
CA LEU A 65 5.50 17.62 -10.86
C LEU A 65 5.45 17.08 -12.29
N LEU A 66 4.56 16.12 -12.59
CA LEU A 66 4.42 15.54 -13.92
C LEU A 66 4.11 16.59 -14.99
N ASN A 67 3.21 17.55 -14.70
CA ASN A 67 2.93 18.66 -15.59
C ASN A 67 4.16 19.55 -15.79
N GLY A 68 4.93 19.82 -14.74
CA GLY A 68 6.22 20.51 -14.82
C GLY A 68 7.23 19.78 -15.70
N VAL A 69 7.37 18.45 -15.53
CA VAL A 69 8.24 17.60 -16.35
C VAL A 69 7.82 17.65 -17.83
N ARG A 70 6.53 17.47 -18.12
CA ARG A 70 6.00 17.53 -19.49
C ARG A 70 6.25 18.89 -20.15
N ALA A 71 6.04 19.98 -19.42
CA ALA A 71 6.34 21.32 -19.91
C ALA A 71 7.84 21.48 -20.22
N TYR A 72 8.72 20.98 -19.34
CA TYR A 72 10.17 21.02 -19.54
C TYR A 72 10.59 20.17 -20.76
N MET A 73 10.04 18.97 -20.91
CA MET A 73 10.28 18.10 -22.06
C MET A 73 9.83 18.75 -23.37
N ASN A 74 8.68 19.41 -23.41
CA ASN A 74 8.21 20.12 -24.61
C ASN A 74 9.17 21.24 -25.02
N VAL A 75 9.71 21.99 -24.05
CA VAL A 75 10.73 23.02 -24.33
C VAL A 75 12.01 22.37 -24.86
N LEU A 76 12.50 21.31 -24.22
CA LEU A 76 13.69 20.59 -24.67
C LEU A 76 13.52 20.02 -26.08
N GLN A 77 12.36 19.45 -26.40
CA GLN A 77 12.07 18.91 -27.72
C GLN A 77 12.04 20.01 -28.79
N SER A 78 11.60 21.23 -28.44
CA SER A 78 11.65 22.35 -29.36
C SER A 78 13.07 22.76 -29.77
N ILE A 79 14.11 22.38 -28.98
CA ILE A 79 15.51 22.69 -29.26
C ILE A 79 16.02 21.96 -30.51
N GLU A 80 15.47 20.77 -30.82
CA GLU A 80 15.83 20.00 -32.03
C GLU A 80 15.58 20.79 -33.32
N ASN A 81 14.66 21.77 -33.30
CA ASN A 81 14.41 22.64 -34.45
C ASN A 81 15.57 23.61 -34.73
N TYR A 82 16.44 23.87 -33.75
CA TYR A 82 17.54 24.85 -33.86
C TYR A 82 18.92 24.20 -33.93
N ILE A 83 19.09 23.05 -33.28
CA ILE A 83 20.36 22.31 -33.26
C ILE A 83 20.09 20.85 -33.63
N HIS A 84 20.93 20.27 -34.49
CA HIS A 84 20.91 18.84 -34.80
C HIS A 84 21.50 18.05 -33.62
N ILE A 85 20.70 17.84 -32.58
CA ILE A 85 20.95 16.99 -31.43
C ILE A 85 19.81 15.99 -31.28
N ASP A 86 20.10 14.86 -30.65
CA ASP A 86 19.09 13.86 -30.28
C ASP A 86 18.63 14.14 -28.84
N ILE A 87 17.47 14.78 -28.68
CA ILE A 87 16.91 15.05 -27.35
C ILE A 87 16.35 13.79 -26.69
N VAL A 88 15.99 12.79 -27.51
CA VAL A 88 15.47 11.51 -27.02
C VAL A 88 16.57 10.79 -26.23
N ARG A 89 17.83 10.92 -26.64
CA ARG A 89 19.00 10.47 -25.85
C ARG A 89 19.04 11.12 -24.46
N VAL A 90 18.81 12.44 -24.38
CA VAL A 90 18.78 13.17 -23.08
C VAL A 90 17.66 12.61 -22.19
N PHE A 91 16.46 12.39 -22.74
CA PHE A 91 15.35 11.81 -21.98
C PHE A 91 15.64 10.38 -21.53
N ASN A 92 16.19 9.54 -22.40
CA ASN A 92 16.53 8.15 -22.09
C ASN A 92 17.69 8.00 -21.10
N ASN A 93 18.54 9.02 -20.95
CA ASN A 93 19.59 9.03 -19.93
C ASN A 93 19.05 9.51 -18.58
N VAL A 94 18.26 10.59 -18.56
CA VAL A 94 17.85 11.24 -17.31
C VAL A 94 16.61 10.59 -16.68
N LEU A 95 15.56 10.29 -17.46
CA LEU A 95 14.29 9.80 -16.89
C LEU A 95 14.41 8.39 -16.30
N PRO A 96 15.03 7.40 -16.96
CA PRO A 96 15.23 6.08 -16.34
C PRO A 96 16.09 6.14 -15.08
N MET A 97 17.09 7.02 -15.03
CA MET A 97 17.90 7.21 -13.83
C MET A 97 17.06 7.67 -12.63
N GLN A 98 16.05 8.51 -12.87
CA GLN A 98 15.12 8.98 -11.83
C GLN A 98 14.17 7.89 -11.29
N THR A 99 14.04 6.75 -11.99
CA THR A 99 13.27 5.58 -11.52
C THR A 99 14.03 4.72 -10.50
N GLN A 100 15.35 4.93 -10.37
CA GLN A 100 16.20 4.26 -9.38
C GLN A 100 16.23 5.06 -8.07
N PRO A 101 16.56 4.47 -6.91
CA PRO A 101 16.61 5.23 -5.64
C PRO A 101 17.74 6.27 -5.57
N THR A 102 18.83 6.04 -6.29
CA THR A 102 19.96 6.99 -6.38
C THR A 102 20.36 7.18 -7.83
N ASP A 103 20.81 8.39 -8.16
CA ASP A 103 21.33 8.71 -9.49
C ASP A 103 22.78 8.24 -9.68
N ALA A 104 23.36 8.51 -10.85
CA ALA A 104 24.74 8.11 -11.17
C ALA A 104 25.81 8.74 -10.25
N ASN A 105 25.47 9.83 -9.55
CA ASN A 105 26.35 10.51 -8.60
C ASN A 105 26.10 10.07 -7.14
N GLY A 106 25.14 9.17 -6.90
CA GLY A 106 24.72 8.75 -5.57
C GLY A 106 23.71 9.69 -4.91
N GLU A 107 23.18 10.68 -5.64
CA GLU A 107 22.18 11.62 -5.12
C GLU A 107 20.78 11.00 -5.12
N LYS A 108 19.93 11.46 -4.20
CA LYS A 108 18.55 10.96 -4.06
C LYS A 108 17.67 11.41 -5.21
N THR A 109 16.99 10.47 -5.85
CA THR A 109 16.08 10.73 -6.97
C THR A 109 14.65 11.05 -6.50
N ILE A 110 13.78 11.41 -7.45
CA ILE A 110 12.33 11.49 -7.21
C ILE A 110 11.77 10.20 -6.60
N THR A 111 12.23 9.02 -7.04
CA THR A 111 11.76 7.73 -6.54
C THR A 111 12.03 7.58 -5.05
N HIS A 112 13.26 7.89 -4.61
CA HIS A 112 13.59 7.82 -3.19
C HIS A 112 12.79 8.82 -2.35
N ASN A 113 12.72 10.07 -2.80
CA ASN A 113 12.10 11.13 -2.03
C ASN A 113 10.58 10.94 -1.88
N TYR A 114 9.86 10.58 -2.96
CA TYR A 114 8.43 10.23 -2.84
C TYR A 114 8.22 8.96 -2.00
N THR A 115 9.03 7.91 -2.20
CA THR A 115 8.92 6.68 -1.39
C THR A 115 9.09 6.98 0.09
N HIS A 116 10.09 7.80 0.45
CA HIS A 116 10.32 8.23 1.82
C HIS A 116 9.14 9.06 2.35
N TRP A 117 8.66 10.04 1.59
CA TRP A 117 7.56 10.90 2.03
C TRP A 117 6.27 10.10 2.25
N TYR A 118 5.88 9.21 1.33
CA TYR A 118 4.69 8.38 1.51
C TYR A 118 4.79 7.50 2.76
N LEU A 119 5.95 6.88 3.01
CA LEU A 119 6.15 5.98 4.15
C LEU A 119 6.24 6.71 5.49
N GLU A 120 7.16 7.67 5.58
CA GLU A 120 7.56 8.31 6.85
C GLU A 120 6.68 9.51 7.21
N VAL A 121 5.97 10.10 6.24
CA VAL A 121 5.10 11.26 6.47
C VAL A 121 3.63 10.87 6.36
N LEU A 122 3.17 10.48 5.16
CA LEU A 122 1.74 10.26 4.92
C LEU A 122 1.22 9.04 5.70
N LEU A 123 1.77 7.85 5.42
CA LEU A 123 1.31 6.59 5.99
C LEU A 123 1.59 6.50 7.50
N MET A 124 2.69 7.09 7.96
CA MET A 124 2.96 7.19 9.40
C MET A 124 1.91 8.04 10.11
N ARG A 125 1.46 9.15 9.49
CA ARG A 125 0.36 9.97 10.03
C ARG A 125 -0.96 9.19 10.05
N VAL A 126 -1.28 8.44 8.99
CA VAL A 126 -2.47 7.55 8.97
C VAL A 126 -2.41 6.52 10.11
N ALA A 127 -1.23 5.94 10.35
CA ALA A 127 -1.02 4.88 11.34
C ALA A 127 -1.01 5.36 12.81
N CYS A 128 -0.64 6.61 13.06
CA CYS A 128 -0.56 7.18 14.41
C CYS A 128 -1.80 7.97 14.82
N ASN A 129 -2.48 8.59 13.85
CA ASN A 129 -3.59 9.51 14.11
C ASN A 129 -4.91 8.91 13.64
N SER A 130 -5.38 7.88 14.35
CA SER A 130 -6.67 7.24 14.09
C SER A 130 -7.81 8.26 14.03
N GLY A 131 -8.63 8.19 12.98
CA GLY A 131 -9.77 9.11 12.77
C GLY A 131 -9.43 10.41 12.03
N GLN A 132 -8.15 10.73 11.78
CA GLN A 132 -7.78 11.92 11.00
C GLN A 132 -7.69 11.65 9.50
N ILE A 133 -7.03 10.56 9.10
CA ILE A 133 -6.92 10.14 7.70
C ILE A 133 -7.48 8.72 7.58
N VAL A 134 -8.40 8.53 6.65
CA VAL A 134 -9.12 7.27 6.45
C VAL A 134 -8.99 6.83 5.00
N PHE A 135 -8.66 5.55 4.79
CA PHE A 135 -8.74 4.96 3.46
C PHE A 135 -10.21 4.80 3.06
N SER A 136 -10.60 5.33 1.91
CA SER A 136 -11.95 5.20 1.37
C SER A 136 -11.94 4.30 0.14
N PRO A 137 -12.47 3.06 0.24
CA PRO A 137 -12.65 2.19 -0.93
C PRO A 137 -13.49 2.83 -2.04
N SER A 138 -14.59 3.51 -1.68
CA SER A 138 -15.51 4.13 -2.65
C SER A 138 -14.84 5.24 -3.48
N ARG A 139 -13.99 6.05 -2.84
CA ARG A 139 -13.26 7.14 -3.50
C ARG A 139 -11.91 6.70 -4.09
N LYS A 140 -11.47 5.47 -3.81
CA LYS A 140 -10.13 4.96 -4.15
C LYS A 140 -9.01 5.93 -3.73
N ALA A 141 -9.10 6.44 -2.51
CA ALA A 141 -8.18 7.45 -1.99
C ALA A 141 -8.03 7.38 -0.47
N PHE A 142 -6.95 7.94 0.05
CA PHE A 142 -6.88 8.34 1.46
C PHE A 142 -7.47 9.73 1.63
N VAL A 143 -8.38 9.90 2.59
CA VAL A 143 -9.16 11.13 2.78
C VAL A 143 -8.91 11.68 4.18
N SER A 144 -8.64 12.98 4.28
CA SER A 144 -8.57 13.69 5.54
C SER A 144 -9.98 13.98 6.09
N VAL A 145 -10.35 13.35 7.20
CA VAL A 145 -11.70 13.41 7.82
C VAL A 145 -11.77 14.42 8.96
N SER A 146 -10.67 14.64 9.68
CA SER A 146 -10.58 15.60 10.77
C SER A 146 -9.22 16.29 10.75
N GLN A 147 -9.20 17.58 11.08
CA GLN A 147 -7.95 18.26 11.39
C GLN A 147 -7.47 17.80 12.77
N GLY A 148 -6.20 17.40 12.83
CA GLY A 148 -5.50 17.12 14.08
C GLY A 148 -4.59 18.27 14.49
N ASP A 149 -3.78 18.04 15.52
CA ASP A 149 -2.65 18.92 15.85
C ASP A 149 -1.53 18.73 14.82
N GLY A 150 -1.20 19.79 14.09
CA GLY A 150 -0.09 19.84 13.13
C GLY A 150 -0.47 20.44 11.76
N PRO A 151 0.48 20.51 10.81
CA PRO A 151 0.24 21.03 9.47
C PRO A 151 -0.82 20.18 8.76
N PHE A 152 -1.89 20.81 8.29
CA PHE A 152 -2.94 20.14 7.55
C PHE A 152 -2.38 19.58 6.23
N VAL A 153 -2.49 18.27 6.05
CA VAL A 153 -2.19 17.60 4.78
C VAL A 153 -3.50 17.02 4.28
N ALA A 154 -3.99 17.51 3.15
CA ALA A 154 -5.11 16.90 2.44
C ALA A 154 -4.59 15.61 1.78
N ALA A 155 -4.82 14.46 2.42
CA ALA A 155 -4.26 13.19 1.98
C ALA A 155 -4.72 12.82 0.56
N GLU A 156 -5.93 13.24 0.20
CA GLU A 156 -6.53 13.03 -1.11
C GLU A 156 -5.79 13.73 -2.23
N GLU A 157 -5.07 14.82 -1.95
CA GLU A 157 -4.27 15.55 -2.95
C GLU A 157 -2.92 14.88 -3.25
N TYR A 158 -2.62 13.77 -2.58
CA TYR A 158 -1.38 13.00 -2.76
C TYR A 158 -1.63 11.51 -2.98
N ALA A 159 -2.75 10.97 -2.50
CA ALA A 159 -3.03 9.55 -2.48
C ALA A 159 -4.46 9.22 -2.94
N ASP A 160 -4.96 9.94 -3.94
CA ASP A 160 -6.04 9.46 -4.80
C ASP A 160 -5.48 8.68 -6.01
N LEU A 161 -6.37 8.09 -6.79
CA LEU A 161 -5.97 7.31 -7.96
C LEU A 161 -5.32 8.19 -9.05
N THR A 162 -5.68 9.48 -9.14
CA THR A 162 -5.12 10.41 -10.15
C THR A 162 -3.66 10.72 -9.86
N GLU A 163 -3.34 11.07 -8.62
CA GLU A 163 -2.00 11.39 -8.15
C GLU A 163 -1.11 10.15 -8.18
N LEU A 164 -1.62 8.98 -7.80
CA LEU A 164 -0.86 7.74 -7.89
C LEU A 164 -0.59 7.31 -9.34
N ARG A 165 -1.48 7.62 -10.29
CA ARG A 165 -1.21 7.44 -11.73
C ARG A 165 -0.13 8.39 -12.21
N ALA A 166 -0.17 9.65 -11.80
CA ALA A 166 0.88 10.62 -12.12
C ALA A 166 2.24 10.19 -11.54
N LEU A 167 2.25 9.69 -10.31
CA LEU A 167 3.44 9.11 -9.68
C LEU A 167 3.96 7.89 -10.44
N ALA A 168 3.08 6.96 -10.82
CA ALA A 168 3.44 5.78 -11.59
C ALA A 168 4.02 6.14 -12.97
N GLU A 169 3.55 7.22 -13.61
CA GLU A 169 4.13 7.72 -14.86
C GLU A 169 5.52 8.34 -14.66
N LEU A 170 5.74 9.03 -13.53
CA LEU A 170 7.03 9.64 -13.19
C LEU A 170 8.11 8.61 -12.86
N ILE A 171 7.80 7.63 -12.02
CA ILE A 171 8.80 6.70 -11.46
C ILE A 171 8.79 5.32 -12.13
N GLY A 172 7.77 5.03 -12.94
CA GLY A 172 7.64 3.81 -13.72
C GLY A 172 7.59 2.51 -12.89
N PRO A 173 7.65 1.34 -13.56
CA PRO A 173 7.65 0.05 -12.89
C PRO A 173 8.79 -0.12 -11.89
N TYR A 174 9.98 0.40 -12.20
CA TYR A 174 11.16 0.26 -11.32
C TYR A 174 10.97 1.03 -10.01
N GLY A 175 10.52 2.29 -10.07
CA GLY A 175 10.29 3.07 -8.87
C GLY A 175 9.10 2.57 -8.06
N MET A 176 8.02 2.14 -8.72
CA MET A 176 6.87 1.53 -8.05
C MET A 176 7.22 0.20 -7.39
N LYS A 177 8.09 -0.62 -8.02
CA LYS A 177 8.63 -1.84 -7.41
C LYS A 177 9.47 -1.51 -6.17
N TYR A 178 10.38 -0.54 -6.25
CA TYR A 178 11.17 -0.09 -5.10
C TYR A 178 10.29 0.36 -3.93
N MET A 179 9.28 1.19 -4.20
CA MET A 179 8.32 1.63 -3.19
C MET A 179 7.54 0.45 -2.58
N GLY A 180 7.10 -0.48 -3.43
CA GLY A 180 6.45 -1.72 -3.02
C GLY A 180 7.31 -2.58 -2.09
N GLU A 181 8.59 -2.75 -2.39
CA GLU A 181 9.54 -3.48 -1.54
C GLU A 181 9.71 -2.80 -0.18
N ARG A 182 9.84 -1.46 -0.15
CA ARG A 182 9.97 -0.70 1.10
C ARG A 182 8.68 -0.75 1.95
N LEU A 183 7.51 -0.73 1.32
CA LEU A 183 6.22 -0.98 1.99
C LEU A 183 6.18 -2.38 2.62
N MET A 184 6.63 -3.40 1.89
CA MET A 184 6.63 -4.78 2.36
C MET A 184 7.60 -5.04 3.51
N LEU A 185 8.76 -4.37 3.51
CA LEU A 185 9.69 -4.42 4.64
C LEU A 185 9.08 -3.82 5.91
N ASN A 186 8.32 -2.73 5.79
CA ASN A 186 7.57 -2.16 6.93
C ASN A 186 6.51 -3.13 7.44
N ILE A 187 5.78 -3.81 6.55
CA ILE A 187 4.82 -4.85 6.92
C ILE A 187 5.52 -6.01 7.64
N ALA A 188 6.64 -6.50 7.10
CA ALA A 188 7.40 -7.59 7.71
C ALA A 188 7.87 -7.23 9.13
N SER A 189 8.29 -5.99 9.37
CA SER A 189 8.62 -5.50 10.72
C SER A 189 7.41 -5.51 11.66
N GLN A 190 6.22 -5.12 11.19
CA GLN A 190 5.00 -5.23 12.02
C GLN A 190 4.64 -6.68 12.31
N VAL A 191 4.83 -7.59 11.35
CA VAL A 191 4.58 -9.03 11.54
C VAL A 191 5.53 -9.63 12.57
N ASP A 192 6.80 -9.24 12.61
CA ASP A 192 7.75 -9.69 13.64
C ASP A 192 7.29 -9.32 15.05
N GLU A 193 6.83 -8.10 15.22
CA GLU A 193 6.28 -7.63 16.50
C GLU A 193 5.00 -8.38 16.89
N ILE A 194 4.15 -8.72 15.92
CA ILE A 194 2.96 -9.54 16.16
C ILE A 194 3.37 -10.98 16.55
N LYS A 195 4.39 -11.56 15.91
CA LYS A 195 4.90 -12.89 16.25
C LYS A 195 5.33 -12.94 17.73
N LYS A 196 5.99 -11.90 18.24
CA LYS A 196 6.36 -11.80 19.67
C LYS A 196 5.13 -11.84 20.59
N LEU A 197 4.05 -11.14 20.24
CA LEU A 197 2.79 -11.18 21.00
C LEU A 197 2.14 -12.57 20.98
N VAL A 198 2.18 -13.25 19.84
CA VAL A 198 1.66 -14.62 19.70
C VAL A 198 2.48 -15.61 20.53
N VAL A 199 3.81 -15.48 20.52
CA VAL A 199 4.71 -16.33 21.32
C VAL A 199 4.47 -16.10 22.82
N ALA A 200 4.31 -14.85 23.26
CA ALA A 200 4.01 -14.53 24.65
C ALA A 200 2.69 -15.14 25.15
N ASN A 201 1.70 -15.29 24.25
CA ASN A 201 0.37 -15.80 24.57
C ASN A 201 0.12 -17.23 24.06
N LYS A 202 1.17 -17.97 23.69
CA LYS A 202 1.09 -19.23 22.95
C LYS A 202 0.18 -20.27 23.60
N GLU A 203 0.33 -20.51 24.90
CA GLU A 203 -0.46 -21.52 25.61
C GLU A 203 -1.96 -21.18 25.62
N THR A 204 -2.29 -19.92 25.90
CA THR A 204 -3.68 -19.42 25.87
C THR A 204 -4.29 -19.57 24.48
N LEU A 205 -3.53 -19.24 23.42
CA LEU A 205 -3.99 -19.34 22.04
C LEU A 205 -4.19 -20.80 21.60
N ILE A 206 -3.33 -21.73 22.04
CA ILE A 206 -3.52 -23.17 21.80
C ILE A 206 -4.81 -23.64 22.47
N GLN A 207 -5.07 -23.22 23.72
CA GLN A 207 -6.29 -23.59 24.43
C GLN A 207 -7.55 -23.02 23.77
N LEU A 208 -7.50 -21.78 23.26
CA LEU A 208 -8.58 -21.16 22.50
C LEU A 208 -8.86 -21.93 21.20
N ARG A 209 -7.80 -22.32 20.47
CA ARG A 209 -7.91 -23.09 19.23
C ARG A 209 -8.51 -24.49 19.46
N SER A 210 -8.21 -25.13 20.59
CA SER A 210 -8.67 -26.50 20.89
C SER A 210 -10.03 -26.58 21.58
N ASN A 211 -10.51 -25.49 22.22
CA ASN A 211 -11.77 -25.45 22.98
C ASN A 211 -12.77 -24.44 22.40
N PHE A 212 -12.73 -24.19 21.09
CA PHE A 212 -13.61 -23.23 20.41
C PHE A 212 -15.11 -23.54 20.58
N ASP A 213 -15.44 -24.82 20.79
CA ASP A 213 -16.76 -25.39 21.03
C ASP A 213 -17.30 -25.15 22.45
N LYS A 214 -16.46 -24.71 23.40
CA LYS A 214 -16.84 -24.48 24.81
C LYS A 214 -16.95 -22.98 25.12
N PRO A 215 -18.16 -22.38 25.18
CA PRO A 215 -18.32 -20.94 25.29
C PRO A 215 -17.73 -20.33 26.57
N ASP A 216 -17.86 -21.00 27.71
CA ASP A 216 -17.41 -20.45 29.00
C ASP A 216 -15.88 -20.43 29.12
N VAL A 217 -15.22 -21.51 28.69
CA VAL A 217 -13.75 -21.60 28.63
C VAL A 217 -13.19 -20.53 27.69
N MET A 218 -13.79 -20.40 26.51
CA MET A 218 -13.43 -19.35 25.55
C MET A 218 -13.57 -17.95 26.13
N ARG A 219 -14.69 -17.65 26.82
CA ARG A 219 -14.91 -16.34 27.44
C ARG A 219 -13.82 -16.02 28.47
N GLU A 220 -13.43 -16.99 29.29
CA GLU A 220 -12.36 -16.81 30.29
C GLU A 220 -11.00 -16.56 29.63
N LEU A 221 -10.62 -17.40 28.65
CA LEU A 221 -9.34 -17.28 27.95
C LEU A 221 -9.25 -15.99 27.13
N THR A 222 -10.32 -15.60 26.44
CA THR A 222 -10.40 -14.32 25.73
C THR A 222 -10.26 -13.14 26.71
N ARG A 223 -10.87 -13.22 27.90
CA ARG A 223 -10.70 -12.17 28.92
C ARG A 223 -9.24 -12.03 29.35
N LYS A 224 -8.46 -13.13 29.45
CA LYS A 224 -7.02 -13.07 29.77
C LYS A 224 -6.25 -12.25 28.73
N LEU A 225 -6.55 -12.42 27.43
CA LEU A 225 -5.93 -11.65 26.34
C LEU A 225 -6.37 -10.18 26.28
N MET A 226 -7.56 -9.88 26.79
CA MET A 226 -8.15 -8.54 26.76
C MET A 226 -7.87 -7.73 28.04
N THR A 227 -7.29 -8.34 29.07
CA THR A 227 -7.03 -7.69 30.35
C THR A 227 -5.80 -6.79 30.23
N PRO A 228 -5.92 -5.47 30.44
CA PRO A 228 -4.75 -4.59 30.42
C PRO A 228 -3.84 -4.90 31.61
N TYR A 229 -2.53 -4.87 31.37
CA TYR A 229 -1.54 -4.98 32.44
C TYR A 229 -1.06 -3.57 32.82
N LYS A 230 -1.39 -3.12 34.03
CA LYS A 230 -1.09 -1.75 34.52
C LYS A 230 -1.72 -0.68 33.59
N ASN A 231 -1.02 0.44 33.37
CA ASN A 231 -1.44 1.54 32.48
C ASN A 231 -1.09 1.29 31.00
N ALA A 232 -0.80 0.04 30.60
CA ALA A 232 -0.47 -0.29 29.21
C ALA A 232 -1.72 -0.82 28.46
N PRO A 233 -1.81 -0.60 27.13
CA PRO A 233 -2.82 -1.26 26.31
C PRO A 233 -2.68 -2.78 26.45
N CYS A 234 -3.80 -3.51 26.38
CA CYS A 234 -3.72 -4.98 26.41
C CYS A 234 -3.16 -5.51 25.07
N ASP A 235 -2.68 -6.74 25.07
CA ASP A 235 -2.06 -7.35 23.88
C ASP A 235 -3.02 -7.39 22.68
N ALA A 236 -4.32 -7.58 22.92
CA ALA A 236 -5.33 -7.53 21.85
C ALA A 236 -5.44 -6.14 21.19
N ASP A 237 -5.26 -5.04 21.95
CA ASP A 237 -5.27 -3.68 21.38
C ASP A 237 -4.03 -3.45 20.52
N VAL A 238 -2.87 -3.90 20.99
CA VAL A 238 -1.61 -3.80 20.25
C VAL A 238 -1.69 -4.63 18.96
N LEU A 239 -2.25 -5.84 19.03
CA LEU A 239 -2.47 -6.70 17.87
C LEU A 239 -3.36 -6.03 16.82
N LEU A 240 -4.55 -5.58 17.22
CA LEU A 240 -5.50 -4.93 16.30
C LEU A 240 -4.92 -3.66 15.68
N LEU A 241 -4.22 -2.85 16.47
CA LEU A 241 -3.54 -1.65 15.97
C LEU A 241 -2.51 -2.01 14.89
N ARG A 242 -1.64 -3.01 15.15
CA ARG A 242 -0.62 -3.44 14.19
C ARG A 242 -1.24 -4.08 12.93
N MET A 243 -2.28 -4.90 13.09
CA MET A 243 -3.00 -5.50 11.97
C MET A 243 -3.71 -4.45 11.10
N THR A 244 -4.28 -3.41 11.71
CA THR A 244 -4.89 -2.28 10.99
C THR A 244 -3.82 -1.49 10.24
N ARG A 245 -2.65 -1.24 10.85
CA ARG A 245 -1.52 -0.59 10.17
C ARG A 245 -1.05 -1.38 8.95
N ILE A 246 -0.89 -2.70 9.07
CA ILE A 246 -0.58 -3.57 7.92
C ILE A 246 -1.65 -3.43 6.84
N GLY A 247 -2.93 -3.41 7.24
CA GLY A 247 -4.06 -3.24 6.33
C GLY A 247 -3.98 -1.93 5.56
N VAL A 248 -3.66 -0.83 6.24
CA VAL A 248 -3.48 0.50 5.64
C VAL A 248 -2.33 0.50 4.61
N LEU A 249 -1.20 -0.11 4.94
CA LEU A 249 -0.06 -0.22 4.01
C LEU A 249 -0.43 -1.05 2.77
N LEU A 250 -1.18 -2.14 2.94
CA LEU A 250 -1.67 -2.96 1.84
C LEU A 250 -2.74 -2.24 1.01
N ALA A 251 -3.60 -1.42 1.63
CA ALA A 251 -4.55 -0.59 0.92
C ALA A 251 -3.85 0.43 0.03
N PHE A 252 -2.83 1.12 0.54
CA PHE A 252 -2.00 2.03 -0.25
C PHE A 252 -1.31 1.30 -1.40
N ARG A 253 -0.72 0.13 -1.14
CA ARG A 253 -0.13 -0.69 -2.21
C ARG A 253 -1.14 -1.08 -3.28
N SER A 254 -2.37 -1.44 -2.90
CA SER A 254 -3.42 -1.81 -3.86
C SER A 254 -3.73 -0.64 -4.79
N LEU A 255 -3.83 0.59 -4.27
CA LEU A 255 -4.04 1.79 -5.09
C LEU A 255 -2.84 2.07 -6.01
N ALA A 256 -1.63 1.96 -5.47
CA ALA A 256 -0.40 2.17 -6.22
C ALA A 256 -0.25 1.17 -7.38
N GLN A 257 -0.59 -0.11 -7.15
CA GLN A 257 -0.54 -1.14 -8.18
C GLN A 257 -1.64 -0.96 -9.23
N GLU A 258 -2.85 -0.58 -8.82
CA GLU A 258 -3.94 -0.27 -9.75
C GLU A 258 -3.56 0.92 -10.65
N ALA A 259 -3.00 1.98 -10.06
CA ALA A 259 -2.49 3.12 -10.81
C ALA A 259 -1.37 2.74 -11.78
N LEU A 260 -0.44 1.88 -11.38
CA LEU A 260 0.61 1.37 -12.25
C LEU A 260 0.03 0.56 -13.42
N ASN A 261 -0.92 -0.34 -13.14
CA ASN A 261 -1.55 -1.16 -14.18
C ASN A 261 -2.23 -0.30 -15.24
N ASP A 262 -2.98 0.73 -14.82
CA ASP A 262 -3.64 1.66 -15.73
C ASP A 262 -2.65 2.39 -16.65
N ILE A 263 -1.51 2.84 -16.11
CA ILE A 263 -0.48 3.52 -16.90
C ILE A 263 0.20 2.54 -17.87
N LEU A 264 0.51 1.32 -17.43
CA LEU A 264 1.16 0.34 -18.30
C LEU A 264 0.23 -0.20 -19.38
N ASP A 265 -1.06 -0.38 -19.09
CA ASP A 265 -2.05 -0.79 -20.09
C ASP A 265 -2.16 0.25 -21.22
N GLN A 266 -2.05 1.54 -20.89
CA GLN A 266 -2.02 2.63 -21.88
C GLN A 266 -0.69 2.71 -22.64
N ARG A 267 0.45 2.52 -21.97
CA ARG A 267 1.78 2.77 -22.55
C ARG A 267 2.38 1.57 -23.27
N ILE A 268 2.10 0.35 -22.82
CA ILE A 268 2.64 -0.91 -23.33
C ILE A 268 1.56 -2.01 -23.42
N PRO A 269 0.42 -1.78 -24.12
CA PRO A 269 -0.72 -2.70 -24.13
C PRO A 269 -0.39 -4.12 -24.60
N PHE A 270 0.53 -4.28 -25.57
CA PHE A 270 0.93 -5.59 -26.09
C PHE A 270 1.68 -6.45 -25.06
N LEU A 271 2.52 -5.82 -24.23
CA LEU A 271 3.22 -6.51 -23.15
C LEU A 271 2.25 -6.89 -22.04
N ILE A 272 1.35 -5.98 -21.66
CA ILE A 272 0.33 -6.24 -20.63
C ILE A 272 -0.62 -7.36 -21.06
N GLY A 273 -1.09 -7.35 -22.31
CA GLY A 273 -1.91 -8.43 -22.85
C GLY A 273 -1.23 -9.79 -22.75
N SER A 274 0.08 -9.85 -23.05
CA SER A 274 0.88 -11.08 -22.92
C SER A 274 1.05 -11.52 -21.46
N ILE A 275 1.30 -10.58 -20.54
CA ILE A 275 1.46 -10.87 -19.10
C ILE A 275 0.14 -11.39 -18.52
N ARG A 276 -1.00 -10.77 -18.86
CA ARG A 276 -2.33 -11.22 -18.43
C ARG A 276 -2.64 -12.63 -18.94
N ASP A 277 -2.33 -12.92 -20.20
CA ASP A 277 -2.53 -14.26 -20.78
C ASP A 277 -1.72 -15.33 -20.04
N ILE A 278 -0.44 -15.06 -19.79
CA ILE A 278 0.43 -15.96 -19.01
C ILE A 278 -0.12 -16.12 -17.59
N HIS A 279 -0.49 -15.03 -16.92
CA HIS A 279 -0.97 -15.07 -15.53
C HIS A 279 -2.26 -15.90 -15.40
N HIS A 280 -3.19 -15.81 -16.35
CA HIS A 280 -4.45 -16.57 -16.31
C HIS A 280 -4.30 -18.07 -16.57
N HIS A 281 -3.35 -18.47 -17.41
CA HIS A 281 -3.23 -19.86 -17.88
C HIS A 281 -2.11 -20.65 -17.20
N VAL A 282 -1.39 -20.05 -16.25
CA VAL A 282 -0.29 -20.73 -15.58
C VAL A 282 -0.82 -21.85 -14.66
N PRO A 283 -0.34 -23.10 -14.84
CA PRO A 283 -0.70 -24.19 -13.96
C PRO A 283 -0.18 -23.92 -12.54
N ASN A 284 -0.91 -24.38 -11.52
CA ASN A 284 -0.54 -24.29 -10.10
C ASN A 284 0.70 -25.16 -9.78
N THR A 285 1.86 -24.79 -10.31
CA THR A 285 3.17 -25.39 -10.05
C THR A 285 4.08 -24.39 -9.32
N LYS A 286 5.32 -24.81 -9.01
CA LYS A 286 6.35 -23.95 -8.40
C LYS A 286 6.63 -22.67 -9.20
N ASP A 287 6.32 -22.67 -10.50
CA ASP A 287 6.54 -21.54 -11.40
C ASP A 287 5.50 -20.42 -11.20
N SER A 288 4.40 -20.69 -10.48
CA SER A 288 3.36 -19.71 -10.16
C SER A 288 3.90 -18.48 -9.42
N MET A 289 4.90 -18.64 -8.54
CA MET A 289 5.45 -17.49 -7.79
C MET A 289 6.27 -16.55 -8.68
N VAL A 290 6.97 -17.08 -9.69
CA VAL A 290 7.73 -16.28 -10.66
C VAL A 290 6.76 -15.53 -11.59
N VAL A 291 5.69 -16.19 -12.02
CA VAL A 291 4.63 -15.57 -12.81
C VAL A 291 3.93 -14.48 -12.01
N ASN A 292 3.63 -14.72 -10.73
CA ASN A 292 3.06 -13.71 -9.85
C ASN A 292 4.01 -12.54 -9.66
N GLU A 293 5.32 -12.75 -9.64
CA GLU A 293 6.30 -11.66 -9.58
C GLU A 293 6.27 -10.80 -10.84
N LEU A 294 6.19 -11.43 -12.02
CA LEU A 294 6.03 -10.73 -13.29
C LEU A 294 4.71 -9.94 -13.33
N ALA A 295 3.59 -10.58 -12.96
CA ALA A 295 2.26 -9.97 -12.93
C ALA A 295 2.21 -8.79 -11.94
N SER A 296 2.74 -8.96 -10.72
CA SER A 296 2.80 -7.91 -9.72
C SER A 296 3.69 -6.73 -10.14
N SER A 297 4.75 -6.97 -10.92
CA SER A 297 5.58 -5.89 -11.50
C SER A 297 4.85 -5.07 -12.56
N ALA A 298 3.77 -5.62 -13.12
CA ALA A 298 2.87 -4.97 -14.07
C ALA A 298 1.60 -4.38 -13.42
N GLY A 299 1.50 -4.40 -12.09
CA GLY A 299 0.33 -3.91 -11.37
C GLY A 299 -0.88 -4.86 -11.35
N GLU A 300 -0.73 -6.09 -11.84
CA GLU A 300 -1.80 -7.08 -11.78
C GLU A 300 -2.03 -7.59 -10.36
N LYS A 301 -3.29 -7.90 -10.05
CA LYS A 301 -3.68 -8.46 -8.75
C LYS A 301 -3.32 -9.94 -8.69
N CYS A 302 -2.46 -10.31 -7.75
CA CYS A 302 -2.09 -11.71 -7.49
C CYS A 302 -2.85 -12.23 -6.26
N SER A 303 -3.24 -13.51 -6.26
CA SER A 303 -3.84 -14.17 -5.09
C SER A 303 -2.88 -14.26 -3.90
N VAL A 304 -1.58 -14.37 -4.19
CA VAL A 304 -0.50 -14.33 -3.20
C VAL A 304 0.52 -13.28 -3.65
N ASP A 305 0.79 -12.29 -2.80
CA ASP A 305 1.74 -11.21 -3.10
C ASP A 305 3.19 -11.72 -2.99
N PRO A 306 3.94 -11.81 -4.10
CA PRO A 306 5.31 -12.31 -4.10
C PRO A 306 6.29 -11.37 -3.38
N THR A 307 6.06 -10.05 -3.43
CA THR A 307 6.90 -9.07 -2.75
C THR A 307 6.74 -9.19 -1.23
N LEU A 308 5.52 -9.44 -0.75
CA LEU A 308 5.26 -9.72 0.67
C LEU A 308 5.95 -11.03 1.09
N CYS A 309 5.81 -12.08 0.30
CA CYS A 309 6.47 -13.37 0.56
C CYS A 309 8.00 -13.21 0.68
N ASN A 310 8.61 -12.44 -0.22
CA ASN A 310 10.05 -12.18 -0.18
C ASN A 310 10.45 -11.36 1.06
N ALA A 311 9.69 -10.32 1.41
CA ALA A 311 9.98 -9.51 2.60
C ALA A 311 9.89 -10.32 3.91
N LEU A 312 8.88 -11.18 4.03
CA LEU A 312 8.73 -12.07 5.19
C LEU A 312 9.84 -13.12 5.27
N ARG A 313 10.36 -13.59 4.13
CA ARG A 313 11.48 -14.54 4.06
C ARG A 313 12.81 -13.90 4.46
N THR A 314 13.04 -12.64 4.09
CA THR A 314 14.30 -11.94 4.35
C THR A 314 14.46 -11.58 5.83
N LEU A 315 13.36 -11.37 6.55
CA LEU A 315 13.40 -11.14 7.99
C LEU A 315 13.70 -12.46 8.71
N LYS A 316 14.95 -12.65 9.15
CA LYS A 316 15.34 -13.84 9.92
C LYS A 316 14.56 -13.87 11.23
N SER A 317 13.61 -14.81 11.33
CA SER A 317 12.89 -15.08 12.56
C SER A 317 13.78 -15.87 13.53
N GLU A 318 13.90 -15.41 14.77
CA GLU A 318 14.54 -16.18 15.86
C GLU A 318 13.80 -17.51 16.14
N HIS A 319 12.57 -17.67 15.62
CA HIS A 319 11.67 -18.78 15.87
C HIS A 319 11.44 -19.70 14.65
N ALA A 320 12.47 -19.94 13.84
CA ALA A 320 12.39 -20.67 12.56
C ALA A 320 11.75 -22.08 12.63
N ILE A 321 11.72 -22.73 13.79
CA ILE A 321 11.23 -24.12 13.95
C ILE A 321 9.70 -24.19 14.08
N ASP A 322 9.03 -23.10 14.45
CA ASP A 322 7.59 -23.12 14.78
C ASP A 322 6.76 -22.07 14.02
N GLU A 323 7.26 -21.57 12.89
CA GLU A 323 6.63 -20.45 12.16
C GLU A 323 5.21 -20.75 11.68
N TYR A 324 4.94 -21.99 11.28
CA TYR A 324 3.60 -22.40 10.86
C TYR A 324 2.60 -22.35 12.03
N THR A 325 2.96 -22.88 13.19
CA THR A 325 2.11 -22.85 14.38
C THR A 325 1.88 -21.42 14.85
N ILE A 326 2.94 -20.60 14.89
CA ILE A 326 2.82 -19.16 15.23
C ILE A 326 1.86 -18.46 14.26
N SER A 327 1.95 -18.77 12.96
CA SER A 327 1.02 -18.23 11.96
C SER A 327 -0.42 -18.64 12.23
N CYS A 328 -0.68 -19.92 12.52
CA CYS A 328 -2.02 -20.39 12.88
C CYS A 328 -2.57 -19.67 14.12
N LEU A 329 -1.74 -19.55 15.16
CA LEU A 329 -2.14 -18.90 16.42
C LEU A 329 -2.34 -17.38 16.25
N LEU A 330 -1.64 -16.74 15.32
CA LEU A 330 -1.87 -15.34 14.95
C LEU A 330 -3.31 -15.14 14.48
N PHE A 331 -3.79 -15.97 13.55
CA PHE A 331 -5.16 -15.85 13.05
C PHE A 331 -6.20 -16.18 14.12
N VAL A 332 -5.92 -17.15 15.00
CA VAL A 332 -6.76 -17.39 16.19
C VAL A 332 -6.83 -16.14 17.06
N PHE A 333 -5.69 -15.49 17.32
CA PHE A 333 -5.63 -14.29 18.14
C PHE A 333 -6.40 -13.13 17.50
N VAL A 334 -6.25 -12.91 16.19
CA VAL A 334 -7.01 -11.88 15.46
C VAL A 334 -8.51 -12.16 15.54
N ALA A 335 -8.95 -13.39 15.26
CA ALA A 335 -10.36 -13.77 15.23
C ALA A 335 -11.07 -13.49 16.57
N VAL A 336 -10.44 -13.83 17.70
CA VAL A 336 -11.02 -13.59 19.03
C VAL A 336 -10.91 -12.13 19.49
N SER A 337 -10.07 -11.32 18.83
CA SER A 337 -9.87 -9.91 19.18
C SER A 337 -10.83 -8.98 18.44
N ILE A 338 -11.33 -9.34 17.25
CA ILE A 338 -12.25 -8.51 16.44
C ILE A 338 -13.45 -7.95 17.24
N PRO A 339 -14.16 -8.73 18.10
CA PRO A 339 -15.29 -8.20 18.86
C PRO A 339 -14.94 -6.99 19.74
N LYS A 340 -13.67 -6.83 20.14
CA LYS A 340 -13.22 -5.69 20.93
C LYS A 340 -13.37 -4.36 20.18
N LEU A 341 -13.29 -4.38 18.84
CA LEU A 341 -13.49 -3.19 18.01
C LEU A 341 -14.86 -2.54 18.25
N ALA A 342 -15.88 -3.31 18.64
CA ALA A 342 -17.22 -2.77 18.87
C ALA A 342 -17.30 -1.81 20.07
N ARG A 343 -16.29 -1.88 20.95
CA ARG A 343 -16.14 -1.02 22.15
C ARG A 343 -15.38 0.27 21.84
N MET A 344 -14.72 0.37 20.69
CA MET A 344 -13.93 1.55 20.32
C MET A 344 -14.83 2.59 19.65
N GLU A 345 -14.73 3.85 20.09
CA GLU A 345 -15.58 4.95 19.58
C GLU A 345 -15.38 5.23 18.08
N LEU A 346 -14.15 5.09 17.60
CA LEU A 346 -13.79 5.31 16.20
C LEU A 346 -14.13 4.13 15.28
N SER A 347 -14.74 3.05 15.78
CA SER A 347 -15.24 1.93 14.95
C SER A 347 -16.58 2.25 14.28
N THR A 348 -16.89 3.53 14.10
CA THR A 348 -18.09 3.97 13.38
C THR A 348 -17.85 3.81 11.88
N TYR A 349 -18.80 3.17 11.20
CA TYR A 349 -18.79 3.00 9.75
C TYR A 349 -19.44 4.21 9.07
N LYS A 350 -18.73 4.85 8.13
CA LYS A 350 -19.27 5.94 7.31
C LYS A 350 -19.58 5.44 5.91
N ALA A 351 -20.86 5.45 5.54
CA ALA A 351 -21.31 5.00 4.21
C ALA A 351 -20.65 5.80 3.07
N ALA A 352 -20.48 7.12 3.23
CA ALA A 352 -19.82 7.96 2.22
C ALA A 352 -18.36 7.57 1.93
N LEU A 353 -17.69 6.93 2.88
CA LEU A 353 -16.32 6.45 2.74
C LEU A 353 -16.25 4.95 2.43
N GLU A 354 -17.35 4.22 2.60
CA GLU A 354 -17.42 2.75 2.62
C GLU A 354 -16.44 2.09 3.61
N GLY A 355 -16.16 2.75 4.73
CA GLY A 355 -15.17 2.29 5.71
C GLY A 355 -15.36 2.84 7.11
N HIS A 356 -14.53 2.36 8.05
CA HIS A 356 -14.54 2.75 9.45
C HIS A 356 -13.55 3.90 9.71
N LEU A 357 -13.87 4.79 10.65
CA LEU A 357 -13.01 5.94 10.98
C LEU A 357 -11.65 5.55 11.55
N ASN A 358 -11.54 4.41 12.22
CA ASN A 358 -10.27 3.86 12.70
C ASN A 358 -9.54 2.98 11.67
N ASN A 359 -9.97 2.96 10.40
CA ASN A 359 -9.43 2.09 9.35
C ASN A 359 -9.56 0.58 9.61
N SER A 360 -10.46 0.14 10.49
CA SER A 360 -10.63 -1.29 10.78
C SER A 360 -11.11 -2.12 9.58
N HIS A 361 -11.78 -1.52 8.59
CA HIS A 361 -12.08 -2.19 7.30
C HIS A 361 -10.81 -2.66 6.57
N CYS A 362 -9.67 -2.01 6.79
CA CYS A 362 -8.39 -2.44 6.22
C CYS A 362 -7.91 -3.78 6.80
N LEU A 363 -8.48 -4.27 7.90
CA LEU A 363 -8.21 -5.61 8.43
C LEU A 363 -8.53 -6.70 7.41
N ALA A 364 -9.52 -6.49 6.54
CA ALA A 364 -9.81 -7.41 5.44
C ALA A 364 -8.59 -7.64 4.54
N LYS A 365 -7.87 -6.56 4.20
CA LYS A 365 -6.65 -6.65 3.39
C LYS A 365 -5.49 -7.30 4.15
N SER A 366 -5.30 -6.97 5.43
CA SER A 366 -4.21 -7.56 6.22
C SER A 366 -4.42 -9.04 6.51
N ILE A 367 -5.62 -9.47 6.87
CA ILE A 367 -5.94 -10.87 7.12
C ILE A 367 -5.69 -11.70 5.86
N ASN A 368 -6.25 -11.29 4.73
CA ASN A 368 -6.10 -12.04 3.47
C ASN A 368 -4.67 -11.99 2.92
N GLY A 369 -4.04 -10.81 2.90
CA GLY A 369 -2.67 -10.65 2.41
C GLY A 369 -1.65 -11.43 3.23
N LEU A 370 -1.75 -11.37 4.56
CA LEU A 370 -0.87 -12.13 5.45
C LEU A 370 -1.15 -13.64 5.38
N ALA A 371 -2.41 -14.06 5.33
CA ALA A 371 -2.74 -15.49 5.23
C ALA A 371 -2.17 -16.08 3.94
N GLY A 372 -2.41 -15.40 2.81
CA GLY A 372 -1.86 -15.77 1.52
C GLY A 372 -0.34 -15.91 1.55
N ALA A 373 0.37 -14.93 2.11
CA ALA A 373 1.83 -14.96 2.17
C ALA A 373 2.39 -15.98 3.16
N MET A 374 1.91 -15.97 4.41
CA MET A 374 2.44 -16.82 5.48
C MET A 374 2.17 -18.30 5.23
N PHE A 375 0.96 -18.68 4.82
CA PHE A 375 0.65 -20.10 4.58
C PHE A 375 1.20 -20.62 3.25
N SER A 376 1.49 -19.75 2.28
CA SER A 376 2.25 -20.14 1.08
C SER A 376 3.74 -20.33 1.36
N LEU A 377 4.33 -19.54 2.28
CA LEU A 377 5.71 -19.67 2.70
C LEU A 377 5.92 -20.85 3.66
N TYR A 378 5.06 -20.95 4.67
CA TYR A 378 5.14 -21.94 5.73
C TYR A 378 4.23 -23.12 5.37
N LYS A 379 4.86 -24.23 4.98
CA LYS A 379 4.17 -25.49 4.62
C LYS A 379 3.08 -25.85 5.65
N PRO A 380 1.93 -26.41 5.22
CA PRO A 380 1.73 -27.17 3.97
C PRO A 380 1.11 -26.42 2.77
N GLY A 381 0.81 -25.12 2.85
CA GLY A 381 0.13 -24.41 1.75
C GLY A 381 -1.39 -24.44 1.85
N ASP A 382 -1.95 -24.52 3.06
CA ASP A 382 -3.37 -24.70 3.35
C ASP A 382 -4.09 -23.38 3.64
N THR A 383 -3.79 -22.32 2.88
CA THR A 383 -4.33 -20.97 3.07
C THR A 383 -5.86 -20.96 3.18
N GLU A 384 -6.55 -21.68 2.28
CA GLU A 384 -8.01 -21.78 2.28
C GLU A 384 -8.52 -22.36 3.60
N GLN A 385 -8.03 -23.54 4.00
CA GLN A 385 -8.47 -24.21 5.25
C GLN A 385 -8.24 -23.34 6.48
N ARG A 386 -7.11 -22.62 6.53
CA ARG A 386 -6.78 -21.72 7.64
C ARG A 386 -7.65 -20.47 7.66
N LEU A 387 -8.02 -19.92 6.51
CA LEU A 387 -9.00 -18.83 6.43
C LEU A 387 -10.42 -19.28 6.76
N GLN A 388 -10.82 -20.50 6.38
CA GLN A 388 -12.11 -21.08 6.79
C GLN A 388 -12.18 -21.24 8.32
N GLU A 389 -11.11 -21.76 8.94
CA GLU A 389 -10.98 -21.86 10.40
C GLU A 389 -11.07 -20.48 11.08
N PHE A 390 -10.34 -19.49 10.54
CA PHE A 390 -10.40 -18.11 10.99
C PHE A 390 -11.83 -17.55 10.91
N LEU A 391 -12.51 -17.74 9.78
CA LEU A 391 -13.86 -17.21 9.55
C LEU A 391 -14.87 -17.82 10.52
N ALA A 392 -14.81 -19.14 10.76
CA ALA A 392 -15.67 -19.80 11.73
C ALA A 392 -15.44 -19.26 13.16
N LEU A 393 -14.19 -19.06 13.56
CA LEU A 393 -13.85 -18.54 14.88
C LEU A 393 -14.25 -17.06 15.06
N ALA A 394 -14.02 -16.24 14.03
CA ALA A 394 -14.40 -14.83 14.03
C ALA A 394 -15.93 -14.66 14.07
N SER A 395 -16.65 -15.44 13.26
CA SER A 395 -18.12 -15.46 13.24
C SER A 395 -18.69 -15.90 14.59
N SER A 396 -18.16 -16.98 15.18
CA SER A 396 -18.54 -17.43 16.53
C SER A 396 -18.30 -16.35 17.59
N SER A 397 -17.15 -15.67 17.52
CA SER A 397 -16.80 -14.60 18.46
C SER A 397 -17.72 -13.37 18.34
N LEU A 398 -18.11 -13.00 17.11
CA LEU A 398 -19.02 -11.89 16.83
C LEU A 398 -20.49 -12.19 17.13
N LEU A 399 -20.94 -13.43 16.92
CA LEU A 399 -22.29 -13.85 17.31
C LEU A 399 -22.47 -13.83 18.83
N ARG A 400 -21.42 -14.17 19.59
CA ARG A 400 -21.43 -14.08 21.06
C ARG A 400 -21.64 -12.65 21.56
N LEU A 401 -21.03 -11.67 20.89
CA LEU A 401 -21.28 -10.24 21.14
C LEU A 401 -22.75 -9.86 20.91
N GLY A 402 -23.46 -10.60 20.05
CA GLY A 402 -24.90 -10.45 19.82
C GLY A 402 -25.77 -10.69 21.07
N PHE A 403 -25.30 -11.53 21.99
CA PHE A 403 -25.99 -11.90 23.23
C PHE A 403 -25.56 -11.05 24.44
N GLU A 404 -24.56 -10.17 24.29
CA GLU A 404 -24.18 -9.22 25.35
C GLU A 404 -25.21 -8.09 25.43
N ASN A 405 -25.71 -7.80 26.63
CA ASN A 405 -26.69 -6.74 26.89
C ASN A 405 -26.06 -5.42 27.39
N GLU A 406 -24.73 -5.40 27.53
CA GLU A 406 -24.01 -4.24 28.03
C GLU A 406 -23.93 -3.16 26.94
N LYS A 407 -24.59 -2.01 27.17
CA LYS A 407 -24.76 -0.94 26.16
C LYS A 407 -23.43 -0.41 25.60
N GLU A 408 -22.39 -0.34 26.43
CA GLU A 408 -21.05 0.09 25.98
C GLU A 408 -20.34 -0.97 25.14
N ALA A 409 -20.59 -2.26 25.40
CA ALA A 409 -19.98 -3.35 24.64
C ALA A 409 -20.55 -3.48 23.22
N VAL A 410 -21.79 -3.01 23.01
CA VAL A 410 -22.57 -3.22 21.78
C VAL A 410 -22.66 -1.96 20.90
N LYS A 411 -22.08 -0.83 21.34
CA LYS A 411 -22.23 0.50 20.72
C LYS A 411 -22.00 0.51 19.20
N HIS A 412 -20.93 -0.14 18.73
CA HIS A 412 -20.60 -0.21 17.29
C HIS A 412 -20.67 -1.63 16.72
N ARG A 413 -21.45 -2.53 17.34
CA ARG A 413 -21.54 -3.94 16.95
C ARG A 413 -21.86 -4.14 15.48
N GLU A 414 -22.86 -3.43 14.97
CA GLU A 414 -23.32 -3.56 13.59
C GLU A 414 -22.26 -3.13 12.59
N ALA A 415 -21.49 -2.08 12.89
CA ALA A 415 -20.36 -1.67 12.06
C ALA A 415 -19.26 -2.75 12.01
N VAL A 416 -18.99 -3.43 13.12
CA VAL A 416 -17.97 -4.49 13.19
C VAL A 416 -18.43 -5.77 12.46
N TYR A 417 -19.73 -6.06 12.42
CA TYR A 417 -20.26 -7.19 11.63
C TYR A 417 -19.93 -7.06 10.15
N LEU A 418 -19.90 -5.85 9.61
CA LEU A 418 -19.54 -5.60 8.22
C LEU A 418 -18.11 -6.01 7.88
N LEU A 419 -17.22 -6.13 8.87
CA LEU A 419 -15.86 -6.63 8.64
C LEU A 419 -15.86 -8.05 8.10
N LEU A 420 -16.80 -8.92 8.51
CA LEU A 420 -16.87 -10.28 7.98
C LEU A 420 -17.20 -10.28 6.48
N ASP A 421 -18.15 -9.44 6.07
CA ASP A 421 -18.47 -9.26 4.64
C ASP A 421 -17.24 -8.74 3.87
N GLN A 422 -16.57 -7.70 4.40
CA GLN A 422 -15.37 -7.13 3.79
C GLN A 422 -14.21 -8.14 3.71
N ILE A 423 -13.99 -8.95 4.74
CA ILE A 423 -12.96 -10.01 4.75
C ILE A 423 -13.24 -11.03 3.65
N VAL A 424 -14.50 -11.44 3.47
CA VAL A 424 -14.88 -12.44 2.46
C VAL A 424 -14.82 -11.84 1.05
N GLN A 425 -15.31 -10.61 0.84
CA GLN A 425 -15.23 -9.92 -0.46
C GLN A 425 -13.79 -9.67 -0.93
N GLU A 426 -12.87 -9.38 0.01
CA GLU A 426 -11.46 -9.17 -0.32
C GLU A 426 -10.70 -10.49 -0.55
N SER A 427 -11.23 -11.63 -0.09
CA SER A 427 -10.54 -12.92 -0.14
C SER A 427 -10.79 -13.65 -1.46
N PRO A 428 -9.75 -14.12 -2.15
CA PRO A 428 -9.93 -15.08 -3.24
C PRO A 428 -10.18 -16.51 -2.72
N PHE A 429 -10.07 -16.75 -1.41
CA PHE A 429 -10.14 -18.08 -0.79
C PHE A 429 -11.45 -18.33 -0.01
N LEU A 430 -12.21 -17.27 0.28
CA LEU A 430 -13.48 -17.37 1.02
C LEU A 430 -14.64 -17.07 0.09
N THR A 431 -15.76 -17.75 0.31
CA THR A 431 -16.98 -17.57 -0.48
C THR A 431 -18.13 -17.09 0.40
N MET A 432 -19.11 -16.45 -0.22
CA MET A 432 -20.32 -16.01 0.49
C MET A 432 -21.16 -17.18 1.00
N ASP A 433 -21.16 -18.33 0.31
CA ASP A 433 -21.83 -19.55 0.76
C ASP A 433 -21.25 -20.05 2.10
N LEU A 434 -19.92 -19.97 2.24
CA LEU A 434 -19.26 -20.33 3.49
C LEU A 434 -19.61 -19.32 4.60
N LEU A 435 -19.62 -18.02 4.28
CA LEU A 435 -20.04 -17.00 5.24
C LEU A 435 -21.45 -17.26 5.75
N GLU A 436 -22.42 -17.52 4.87
CA GLU A 436 -23.81 -17.80 5.25
C GLU A 436 -23.92 -19.00 6.20
N SER A 437 -23.07 -20.02 6.01
CA SER A 437 -23.06 -21.21 6.87
C SER A 437 -22.66 -20.95 8.33
N CYS A 438 -21.89 -19.87 8.59
CA CYS A 438 -21.36 -19.55 9.92
C CYS A 438 -21.82 -18.20 10.47
N PHE A 439 -22.33 -17.30 9.62
CA PHE A 439 -22.85 -15.99 9.97
C PHE A 439 -23.99 -15.60 9.00
N PRO A 440 -25.27 -15.59 9.45
CA PRO A 440 -26.39 -15.32 8.57
C PRO A 440 -26.35 -13.92 7.94
N TYR A 441 -26.49 -13.83 6.62
CA TYR A 441 -26.46 -12.57 5.87
C TYR A 441 -27.58 -11.61 6.27
N ALA A 442 -28.68 -12.11 6.85
CA ALA A 442 -29.73 -11.27 7.42
C ALA A 442 -29.18 -10.29 8.48
N LEU A 443 -28.18 -10.69 9.27
CA LEU A 443 -27.52 -9.83 10.25
C LEU A 443 -26.69 -8.74 9.56
N LEU A 444 -25.96 -9.09 8.50
CA LEU A 444 -25.19 -8.14 7.70
C LEU A 444 -26.10 -7.13 7.00
N ARG A 445 -27.18 -7.59 6.38
CA ARG A 445 -28.18 -6.73 5.72
C ARG A 445 -28.79 -5.72 6.69
N ASN A 446 -29.15 -6.16 7.90
CA ASN A 446 -29.67 -5.25 8.92
C ASN A 446 -28.60 -4.26 9.39
N SER A 447 -27.36 -4.73 9.57
CA SER A 447 -26.22 -3.88 9.94
C SER A 447 -25.96 -2.81 8.89
N TYR A 448 -25.96 -3.16 7.60
CA TYR A 448 -25.86 -2.20 6.49
C TYR A 448 -26.99 -1.16 6.55
N ASN A 449 -28.24 -1.60 6.75
CA ASN A 449 -29.38 -0.70 6.85
C ASN A 449 -29.19 0.34 7.96
N THR A 450 -28.75 -0.09 9.14
CA THR A 450 -28.54 0.82 10.27
C THR A 450 -27.39 1.79 10.03
N VAL A 451 -26.22 1.32 9.57
CA VAL A 451 -25.07 2.21 9.38
C VAL A 451 -25.30 3.22 8.24
N TYR A 452 -26.03 2.83 7.19
CA TYR A 452 -26.40 3.73 6.11
C TYR A 452 -27.42 4.78 6.56
N LYS A 453 -28.42 4.38 7.37
CA LYS A 453 -29.36 5.33 7.98
C LYS A 453 -28.67 6.29 8.94
N ALA A 454 -27.77 5.80 9.78
CA ALA A 454 -26.99 6.62 10.69
C ALA A 454 -26.13 7.63 9.91
N SER A 455 -25.41 7.17 8.88
CA SER A 455 -24.60 8.04 8.02
C SER A 455 -25.44 9.09 7.27
N ALA A 456 -26.68 8.76 6.90
CA ALA A 456 -27.59 9.69 6.25
C ALA A 456 -28.16 10.75 7.20
N ALA A 457 -28.18 10.49 8.51
CA ALA A 457 -28.58 11.46 9.52
C ALA A 457 -27.46 12.42 9.93
N ASP A 458 -26.19 12.06 9.66
CA ASP A 458 -25.00 12.88 9.90
C ASP A 458 -24.69 13.85 8.72
N LEU A 459 -25.37 13.69 7.58
CA LEU A 459 -25.36 14.59 6.41
C LEU A 459 -26.42 15.68 6.58
#